data_AF-A0A2D7ZQY4-F1
#
_entry.id   AF-A0A2D7ZQY4-F1
#
_cell.length_a   1.000
_cell.length_b   1.000
_cell.length_c   1.000
_cell.angle_alpha   90.00
_cell.angle_beta   90.00
_cell.angle_gamma   90.00
#
_symmetry.space_group_name_H-M   'P 1'
#
loop_
_entity.id
_entity.type
_entity.pdbx_description
1 polymer ?
#
loop_
_entity_poly.entity_id
_entity_poly.type
_entity_poly.pdbx_seq_one_letter_code
_entity_poly.pdbx_strand_id
1 'polypeptide(L)'
;MDPYEIMMSMILVLTPIICWFFTRTQPEHRTPWRKWAEEFHNKRYYLHAMGYIVIIRWKSITDKLNEPMKTRTGHWTDWVYGIEGEFTKWVQDAFRSEALTEFLNFHYLFVY
;
A
#
# COMPACT_ATOMS: atom_id res chain seq x y z
N MET A 1 -6.64 10.50 11.05
CA MET A 1 -6.41 9.17 10.46
C MET A 1 -5.37 9.36 9.38
N ASP A 2 -4.34 8.52 9.36
CA ASP A 2 -3.29 8.64 8.35
C ASP A 2 -3.91 8.44 6.96
N PRO A 3 -3.55 9.24 5.93
CA PRO A 3 -4.04 9.05 4.56
C PRO A 3 -3.94 7.59 4.08
N TYR A 4 -2.92 6.85 4.52
CA TYR A 4 -2.76 5.42 4.24
C TYR A 4 -3.86 4.56 4.87
N GLU A 5 -4.25 4.83 6.12
CA GLU A 5 -5.31 4.10 6.81
C GLU A 5 -6.66 4.30 6.12
N ILE A 6 -6.94 5.55 5.72
CA ILE A 6 -8.16 5.90 5.00
C ILE A 6 -8.19 5.14 3.67
N MET A 7 -7.11 5.21 2.88
CA MET A 7 -7.02 4.53 1.59
C MET A 7 -7.14 3.01 1.73
N MET A 8 -6.44 2.40 2.68
CA MET A 8 -6.50 0.96 2.93
C MET A 8 -7.91 0.52 3.32
N SER A 9 -8.56 1.25 4.23
CA SER A 9 -9.93 0.94 4.68
C SER A 9 -10.94 1.04 3.54
N MET A 10 -10.79 2.05 2.69
CA MET A 10 -11.63 2.31 1.54
C MET A 10 -11.51 1.20 0.50
N ILE A 11 -10.29 0.74 0.19
CA ILE A 11 -10.05 -0.42 -0.68
C ILE A 11 -10.71 -1.66 -0.07
N LEU A 12 -10.44 -1.98 1.19
CA LEU A 12 -10.98 -3.15 1.87
C LEU A 12 -12.51 -3.23 1.84
N VAL A 13 -13.19 -2.08 1.97
CA VAL A 13 -14.66 -1.99 1.95
C VAL A 13 -15.22 -1.98 0.52
N LEU A 14 -14.61 -1.24 -0.40
CA LEU A 14 -15.12 -1.14 -1.78
C LEU A 14 -14.84 -2.39 -2.60
N THR A 15 -13.71 -3.07 -2.42
CA THR A 15 -13.37 -4.28 -3.19
C THR A 15 -14.48 -5.34 -3.20
N PRO A 16 -15.05 -5.80 -2.06
CA PRO A 16 -16.12 -6.80 -2.10
C PRO A 16 -17.40 -6.28 -2.77
N ILE A 17 -17.74 -4.99 -2.61
CA ILE A 17 -18.91 -4.36 -3.23
C ILE A 17 -18.75 -4.33 -4.75
N ILE A 18 -17.59 -3.89 -5.22
CA ILE A 18 -17.23 -3.78 -6.62
C ILE A 18 -17.16 -5.17 -7.26
N CYS A 19 -16.44 -6.12 -6.66
CA CYS A 19 -16.36 -7.50 -7.16
C CYS A 19 -17.75 -8.14 -7.26
N TRP A 20 -18.62 -7.91 -6.27
CA TRP A 20 -20.00 -8.40 -6.31
C TRP A 20 -20.83 -7.75 -7.41
N PHE A 21 -20.68 -6.44 -7.63
CA PHE A 21 -21.34 -5.70 -8.70
C PHE A 21 -20.90 -6.20 -10.09
N PHE A 22 -19.59 -6.37 -10.31
CA PHE A 22 -19.06 -6.83 -11.60
C PHE A 22 -19.38 -8.29 -11.91
N THR A 23 -19.41 -9.18 -10.92
CA THR A 23 -19.78 -10.59 -11.15
C THR A 23 -21.29 -10.82 -11.21
N ARG A 24 -22.15 -9.78 -11.28
CA ARG A 24 -23.61 -9.96 -11.38
C ARG A 24 -24.03 -10.80 -12.59
N THR A 25 -23.29 -10.72 -13.68
CA THR A 25 -23.54 -11.45 -14.93
C THR A 25 -22.86 -12.82 -14.98
N GLN A 26 -21.97 -13.12 -14.03
CA GLN A 26 -21.12 -14.32 -14.02
C GLN A 26 -21.02 -14.92 -12.60
N PRO A 27 -22.13 -15.45 -12.04
CA PRO A 27 -22.16 -15.99 -10.69
C PRO A 27 -21.34 -17.28 -10.50
N GLU A 28 -21.07 -18.03 -11.57
CA GLU A 28 -20.33 -19.29 -11.57
C GLU A 28 -18.86 -19.16 -11.15
N HIS A 29 -18.27 -17.97 -11.32
CA HIS A 29 -16.88 -17.70 -10.93
C HIS A 29 -16.72 -17.32 -9.45
N ARG A 30 -17.81 -17.26 -8.69
CA ARG A 30 -17.79 -16.91 -7.26
C ARG A 30 -17.49 -18.14 -6.42
N THR A 31 -16.51 -18.07 -5.53
CA THR A 31 -16.26 -19.10 -4.53
C THR A 31 -17.24 -18.94 -3.36
N PRO A 32 -18.14 -19.91 -3.12
CA PRO A 32 -19.05 -19.84 -1.98
C PRO A 32 -18.25 -19.92 -0.68
N TRP A 33 -18.66 -19.15 0.33
CA TRP A 33 -17.97 -19.05 1.63
C TRP A 33 -17.67 -20.41 2.26
N ARG A 34 -18.58 -21.39 2.14
CA ARG A 34 -18.40 -22.75 2.67
C ARG A 34 -17.23 -23.51 2.04
N LYS A 35 -16.84 -23.18 0.81
CA LYS A 35 -15.73 -23.81 0.08
C LYS A 35 -14.41 -23.06 0.21
N TRP A 36 -14.36 -21.94 0.94
CA TRP A 36 -13.14 -21.15 1.06
C TRP A 36 -11.98 -21.95 1.66
N ALA A 37 -12.23 -22.73 2.72
CA ALA A 37 -11.19 -23.55 3.34
C ALA A 37 -10.64 -24.62 2.37
N GLU A 38 -11.53 -25.22 1.58
CA GLU A 38 -11.18 -26.21 0.56
C GLU A 38 -10.34 -25.56 -0.55
N GLU A 39 -10.77 -24.41 -1.07
CA GLU A 39 -10.03 -23.66 -2.08
C GLU A 39 -8.65 -23.21 -1.57
N PHE A 40 -8.58 -22.77 -0.32
CA PHE A 40 -7.34 -22.30 0.31
C PHE A 40 -6.30 -23.42 0.44
N HIS A 41 -6.77 -24.62 0.74
CA HIS A 41 -5.93 -25.81 0.77
C HIS A 41 -5.54 -26.25 -0.65
N ASN A 42 -6.50 -26.34 -1.57
CA ASN A 42 -6.28 -26.79 -2.95
C ASN A 42 -5.29 -25.90 -3.71
N LYS A 43 -5.42 -24.58 -3.57
CA LYS A 43 -4.51 -23.59 -4.18
C LYS A 43 -3.24 -23.36 -3.37
N ARG A 44 -3.12 -23.99 -2.20
CA ARG A 44 -1.97 -23.88 -1.29
C ARG A 44 -1.60 -22.44 -0.93
N TYR A 45 -2.60 -21.57 -0.74
CA TYR A 45 -2.37 -20.17 -0.38
C TYR A 45 -1.59 -20.00 0.92
N TYR A 46 -1.62 -21.01 1.80
CA TYR A 46 -0.79 -21.07 3.00
C TYR A 46 0.72 -20.98 2.71
N LEU A 47 1.21 -21.54 1.60
CA LEU A 47 2.62 -21.43 1.23
C LEU A 47 2.99 -20.00 0.87
N HIS A 48 2.10 -19.30 0.16
CA HIS A 48 2.30 -17.90 -0.22
C HIS A 48 2.30 -16.98 1.00
N ALA A 49 1.33 -17.18 1.90
CA ALA A 49 1.25 -16.46 3.17
C ALA A 49 2.51 -16.70 4.04
N MET A 50 2.96 -17.96 4.13
CA MET A 50 4.20 -18.31 4.84
C MET A 50 5.43 -17.65 4.19
N GLY A 51 5.50 -17.61 2.86
CA GLY A 51 6.55 -16.91 2.12
C GLY A 51 6.62 -15.43 2.49
N TYR A 52 5.49 -14.73 2.53
CA TYR A 52 5.45 -13.34 2.98
C TYR A 52 5.91 -13.16 4.42
N ILE A 53 5.50 -14.05 5.33
CA ILE A 53 5.95 -14.01 6.73
C ILE A 53 7.48 -14.13 6.80
N VAL A 54 8.07 -15.05 6.04
CA VAL A 54 9.53 -15.23 5.97
C VAL A 54 10.20 -13.96 5.43
N ILE A 55 9.68 -13.37 4.35
CA ILE A 55 10.20 -12.13 3.77
C ILE A 55 10.16 -10.99 4.79
N ILE A 56 9.04 -10.80 5.48
CA ILE A 56 8.88 -9.74 6.48
C ILE A 56 9.89 -9.92 7.62
N ARG A 57 10.06 -11.15 8.10
CA ARG A 57 11.02 -11.45 9.17
C ARG A 57 12.46 -11.26 8.71
N TRP A 58 12.79 -11.72 7.52
CA TRP A 58 14.10 -11.52 6.92
C TRP A 58 14.40 -10.03 6.75
N LYS A 59 13.45 -9.28 6.18
CA LYS A 59 13.54 -7.82 6.01
C LYS A 59 13.77 -7.11 7.35
N SER A 60 13.05 -7.49 8.40
CA SER A 60 13.24 -6.91 9.74
C SER A 60 14.66 -7.13 10.28
N ILE A 61 15.26 -8.30 10.03
CA ILE A 61 16.64 -8.60 10.42
C ILE A 61 17.63 -7.75 9.61
N THR A 62 17.45 -7.70 8.28
CA THR A 62 18.33 -6.90 7.43
C THR A 62 18.22 -5.42 7.74
N ASP A 63 17.03 -4.91 8.03
CA ASP A 63 16.81 -3.51 8.39
C ASP A 63 17.50 -3.17 9.72
N LYS A 64 17.44 -4.06 10.73
CA LYS A 64 18.18 -3.87 11.99
C LYS A 64 19.70 -3.79 11.80
N LEU A 65 20.25 -4.46 10.79
CA LEU A 65 21.68 -4.39 10.46
C LEU A 65 22.01 -3.17 9.59
N ASN A 66 21.10 -2.81 8.67
CA ASN A 66 21.33 -1.77 7.69
C ASN A 66 21.11 -0.36 8.25
N GLU A 67 20.08 -0.14 9.07
CA GLU A 67 19.81 1.15 9.71
C GLU A 67 21.02 1.74 10.47
N PRO A 68 21.72 1.01 11.36
CA PRO A 68 22.88 1.56 12.05
C PRO A 68 24.07 1.82 11.12
N MET A 69 24.18 1.09 10.00
CA MET A 69 25.20 1.37 8.98
C MET A 69 24.88 2.66 8.22
N LYS A 70 23.61 2.86 7.84
CA LYS A 70 23.15 4.10 7.18
C LYS A 70 23.45 5.33 8.02
N THR A 71 23.23 5.25 9.33
CA THR A 71 23.55 6.35 10.27
C THR A 71 25.05 6.69 10.30
N ARG A 72 25.93 5.69 10.14
CA ARG A 72 27.39 5.86 10.24
C ARG A 72 28.03 6.40 8.97
N THR A 73 27.49 6.05 7.80
CA THR A 73 28.07 6.47 6.51
C THR A 73 27.71 7.89 6.10
N GLY A 74 26.79 8.54 6.81
CA GLY A 74 26.24 9.84 6.43
C GLY A 74 25.37 9.68 5.18
N HIS A 75 24.07 9.93 5.31
CA HIS A 75 23.16 9.92 4.17
C HIS A 75 23.56 11.04 3.19
N TRP A 76 24.33 10.71 2.15
CA TRP A 76 24.56 11.61 1.00
C TRP A 76 23.24 12.21 0.49
N THR A 77 22.17 11.40 0.54
CA THR A 77 20.82 11.78 0.16
C THR A 77 20.19 12.83 1.07
N ASP A 78 20.52 12.91 2.37
CA ASP A 78 19.88 13.86 3.29
C ASP A 78 20.29 15.30 2.98
N TRP A 79 21.52 15.51 2.51
CA TRP A 79 21.97 16.85 2.10
C TRP A 79 21.29 17.30 0.80
N VAL A 80 21.19 16.40 -0.19
CA VAL A 80 20.48 16.68 -1.44
C VAL A 80 18.98 16.88 -1.19
N TYR A 81 18.38 16.02 -0.35
CA TYR A 81 16.98 16.14 0.06
C TYR A 81 16.72 17.41 0.87
N GLY A 82 17.64 17.81 1.74
CA GLY A 82 17.55 19.06 2.49
C GLY A 82 17.61 20.31 1.62
N ILE A 83 18.22 20.23 0.43
CA ILE A 83 18.27 21.35 -0.53
C ILE A 83 17.08 21.29 -1.50
N GLU A 84 16.96 20.19 -2.25
CA GLU A 84 15.96 20.05 -3.30
C GLU A 84 14.56 19.77 -2.74
N GLY A 85 14.49 18.95 -1.69
CA GLY A 85 13.23 18.58 -1.04
C GLY A 85 12.62 19.74 -0.25
N GLU A 86 13.40 20.46 0.57
CA GLU A 86 12.89 21.64 1.29
C GLU A 86 12.50 22.78 0.34
N PHE A 87 13.27 23.03 -0.71
CA PHE A 87 12.89 24.03 -1.72
C PHE A 87 11.59 23.64 -2.43
N THR A 88 11.46 22.38 -2.85
CA THR A 88 10.24 21.88 -3.50
C THR A 88 9.05 21.95 -2.55
N LYS A 89 9.24 21.56 -1.29
CA LYS A 89 8.21 21.63 -0.25
C LYS A 89 7.78 23.08 0.00
N TRP A 90 8.72 24.02 0.07
CA TRP A 90 8.39 25.44 0.21
C TRP A 90 7.51 25.95 -0.94
N VAL A 91 7.82 25.59 -2.19
CA VAL A 91 6.96 25.91 -3.34
C VAL A 91 5.59 25.24 -3.19
N GLN A 92 5.55 23.95 -2.86
CA GLN A 92 4.29 23.22 -2.69
C GLN A 92 3.41 23.83 -1.59
N ASP A 93 3.99 24.21 -0.46
CA ASP A 93 3.29 24.84 0.65
C ASP A 93 2.78 26.25 0.27
N ALA A 94 3.56 27.02 -0.51
CA ALA A 94 3.15 28.34 -0.99
C ALA A 94 1.93 28.31 -1.92
N PHE A 95 1.74 27.21 -2.66
CA PHE A 95 0.62 27.01 -3.59
C PHE A 95 -0.38 25.95 -3.11
N ARG A 96 -0.32 25.54 -1.84
CA ARG A 96 -1.16 24.47 -1.31
C ARG A 96 -2.63 24.90 -1.30
N SER A 97 -3.48 24.08 -1.90
CA SER A 97 -4.95 24.23 -1.86
C SER A 97 -5.56 22.91 -1.43
N GLU A 98 -6.23 22.91 -0.28
CA GLU A 98 -6.83 21.68 0.29
C GLU A 98 -7.82 21.04 -0.68
N ALA A 99 -8.69 21.83 -1.31
CA ALA A 99 -9.66 21.35 -2.28
C ALA A 99 -9.01 20.74 -3.53
N LEU A 100 -7.97 21.38 -4.07
CA LEU A 100 -7.25 20.86 -5.24
C LEU A 100 -6.48 19.58 -4.90
N THR A 101 -5.84 19.54 -3.74
CA THR A 101 -5.10 18.36 -3.25
C THR A 101 -6.03 17.17 -3.03
N GLU A 102 -7.21 17.39 -2.45
CA GLU A 102 -8.19 16.33 -2.23
C GLU A 102 -8.74 15.78 -3.56
N PHE A 103 -9.07 16.67 -4.51
CA PHE A 103 -9.52 16.28 -5.84
C PHE A 103 -8.46 15.48 -6.63
N LEU A 104 -7.21 15.96 -6.65
CA LEU A 104 -6.13 15.28 -7.37
C LEU A 104 -5.77 13.94 -6.73
N ASN A 105 -5.79 13.84 -5.39
CA ASN A 105 -5.59 12.56 -4.69
C ASN A 105 -6.70 11.55 -5.01
N PHE A 106 -7.96 12.00 -5.06
CA PHE A 106 -9.05 11.13 -5.49
C PHE A 106 -8.84 10.62 -6.91
N HIS A 107 -8.50 11.51 -7.85
CA HIS A 107 -8.26 11.11 -9.25
C HIS A 107 -7.09 10.12 -9.37
N TYR A 108 -5.97 10.40 -8.74
CA TYR A 108 -4.78 9.55 -8.80
C TYR A 108 -5.00 8.16 -8.19
N LEU A 109 -5.78 8.05 -7.11
CA LEU A 109 -5.98 6.78 -6.40
C LEU A 109 -7.09 5.90 -6.97
N PHE A 110 -8.01 6.48 -7.75
CA PHE A 110 -9.22 5.76 -8.19
C PHE A 110 -9.45 5.71 -9.69
N VAL A 111 -8.88 6.64 -10.45
CA VAL A 111 -9.08 6.70 -11.90
C VAL A 111 -7.90 6.09 -12.66
N TYR A 112 -6.70 6.15 -12.08
CA TYR A 112 -5.48 5.51 -12.59
C TYR A 112 -5.17 4.23 -11.80
#